data_AF-A0A2G5HJJ7-F1
#
_entry.id   AF-A0A2G5HJJ7-F1
#
_cell.length_a   1.000
_cell.length_b   1.000
_cell.length_c   1.000
_cell.angle_alpha   90.00
_cell.angle_beta   90.00
_cell.angle_gamma   90.00
#
_symmetry.space_group_name_H-M   'P 1'
#
loop_
_entity.id
_entity.type
_entity.pdbx_description
1 polymer ?
#
loop_
_entity_poly.entity_id
_entity_poly.type
_entity_poly.pdbx_seq_one_letter_code
_entity_poly.pdbx_strand_id
1 'polypeptide(L)'
;MLLHELFVEMTAKRSKTDQGSDWNTALDGMAQHALNASAVEVDNSIVTTLILPHQGEALDFMSKRELGREFLEDTMQYWGHDRTESGMPVYRHRITADERTQPQAEPQGGILADEMGLGKTLTAISLIVSSMDRGKHFASQLSTHNSPRMPTSLLRTRATLVAVPSTQLMDSWFKQLQQYVGHNV
;
A
#
# COMPACT_ATOMS: atom_id res chain seq x y z
N MET A 1 -39.17 -21.02 -10.45
CA MET A 1 -39.56 -19.75 -11.12
C MET A 1 -39.57 -18.58 -10.13
N LEU A 2 -40.25 -18.69 -8.97
CA LEU A 2 -40.29 -17.65 -7.93
C LEU A 2 -38.93 -17.27 -7.29
N LEU A 3 -37.99 -18.22 -7.15
CA LEU A 3 -36.64 -17.93 -6.61
C LEU A 3 -35.75 -17.14 -7.59
N HIS A 4 -36.01 -17.27 -8.89
CA HIS A 4 -35.27 -16.51 -9.90
C HIS A 4 -35.78 -15.06 -9.98
N GLU A 5 -37.09 -14.86 -9.83
CA GLU A 5 -37.67 -13.51 -9.74
C GLU A 5 -37.26 -12.78 -8.46
N LEU A 6 -37.20 -13.47 -7.31
CA LEU A 6 -36.66 -12.91 -6.06
C LEU A 6 -35.18 -12.51 -6.19
N PHE A 7 -34.35 -13.31 -6.88
CA PHE A 7 -32.94 -12.97 -7.11
C PHE A 7 -32.77 -11.78 -8.07
N VAL A 8 -33.65 -11.65 -9.07
CA VAL A 8 -33.67 -10.52 -10.01
C VAL A 8 -34.22 -9.25 -9.34
N GLU A 9 -35.21 -9.33 -8.46
CA GLU A 9 -35.68 -8.17 -7.67
C GLU A 9 -34.68 -7.73 -6.59
N MET A 10 -33.96 -8.67 -5.97
CA MET A 10 -32.91 -8.36 -4.98
C MET A 10 -31.69 -7.69 -5.61
N THR A 11 -31.40 -7.97 -6.89
CA THR A 11 -30.37 -7.24 -7.64
C THR A 11 -30.87 -5.90 -8.18
N ALA A 12 -32.18 -5.77 -8.46
CA ALA A 12 -32.81 -4.51 -8.91
C ALA A 12 -33.05 -3.47 -7.79
N LYS A 13 -33.12 -3.90 -6.52
CA LYS A 13 -33.28 -3.01 -5.34
C LYS A 13 -31.96 -2.54 -4.71
N ARG A 14 -30.81 -2.81 -5.33
CA ARG A 14 -29.57 -2.11 -4.95
C ARG A 14 -29.75 -0.64 -5.32
N SER A 15 -29.66 0.21 -4.30
CA SER A 15 -29.95 1.64 -4.31
C SER A 15 -29.71 2.33 -5.65
N LYS A 16 -30.69 3.14 -6.07
CA LYS A 16 -30.43 4.34 -6.85
C LYS A 16 -29.52 5.25 -6.00
N THR A 17 -28.24 4.91 -5.94
CA THR A 17 -27.18 5.79 -5.49
C THR A 17 -26.82 6.66 -6.67
N ASP A 18 -26.72 7.95 -6.39
CA ASP A 18 -26.51 9.05 -7.31
C ASP A 18 -25.52 8.72 -8.43
N GLN A 19 -25.91 9.06 -9.66
CA GLN A 19 -25.01 8.99 -10.80
C GLN A 19 -23.88 10.00 -10.59
N GLY A 20 -22.67 9.47 -10.41
CA GLY A 20 -21.43 10.24 -10.42
C GLY A 20 -20.98 10.64 -9.02
N SER A 21 -20.38 9.70 -8.29
CA SER A 21 -19.25 10.08 -7.44
C SER A 21 -18.24 10.74 -8.36
N ASP A 22 -18.21 12.08 -8.35
CA ASP A 22 -17.26 12.86 -9.12
C ASP A 22 -15.86 12.40 -8.73
N TRP A 23 -15.23 11.62 -9.61
CA TRP A 23 -13.91 11.05 -9.38
C TRP A 23 -12.90 12.15 -9.06
N ASN A 24 -13.13 13.36 -9.57
CA ASN A 24 -12.30 14.51 -9.24
C ASN A 24 -12.45 14.91 -7.78
N THR A 25 -13.67 14.95 -7.23
CA THR A 25 -13.89 15.21 -5.80
C THR A 25 -13.22 14.15 -4.90
N ALA A 26 -13.28 12.87 -5.30
CA ALA A 26 -12.61 11.79 -4.56
C ALA A 26 -11.07 11.89 -4.64
N LEU A 27 -10.52 12.27 -5.80
CA LEU A 27 -9.08 12.39 -6.04
C LEU A 27 -8.49 13.70 -5.51
N ASP A 28 -9.24 14.81 -5.54
CA ASP A 28 -8.82 16.12 -5.04
C ASP A 28 -8.59 16.08 -3.52
N GLY A 29 -9.37 15.28 -2.79
CA GLY A 29 -9.13 15.00 -1.38
C GLY A 29 -7.86 14.18 -1.12
N MET A 30 -7.37 13.43 -2.11
CA MET A 30 -6.11 12.69 -2.03
C MET A 30 -4.89 13.55 -2.40
N ALA A 31 -5.06 14.61 -3.19
CA ALA A 31 -3.95 15.46 -3.63
C ALA A 31 -3.32 16.32 -2.51
N GLN A 32 -3.95 16.39 -1.33
CA GLN A 32 -3.53 17.26 -0.22
C GLN A 32 -2.74 16.51 0.87
N HIS A 33 -2.06 15.41 0.53
CA HIS A 33 -1.24 14.70 1.51
C HIS A 33 -0.02 15.56 1.88
N ALA A 34 0.16 15.81 3.18
CA ALA A 34 1.33 16.50 3.70
C ALA A 34 2.52 15.54 3.71
N LEU A 35 3.02 15.22 2.50
CA LEU A 35 4.21 14.39 2.34
C LEU A 35 5.43 15.18 2.77
N ASN A 36 6.31 14.49 3.49
CA ASN A 36 7.55 15.08 3.97
C ASN A 36 8.73 14.40 3.29
N ALA A 37 9.41 15.15 2.41
CA ALA A 37 10.58 14.71 1.66
C ALA A 37 11.74 14.15 2.51
N SER A 38 11.75 14.43 3.82
CA SER A 38 12.79 13.98 4.74
C SER A 38 12.25 13.12 5.88
N ALA A 39 10.99 12.66 5.83
CA ALA A 39 10.42 11.81 6.88
C ALA A 39 11.02 10.41 6.92
N VAL A 40 11.49 9.90 5.78
CA VAL A 40 12.09 8.57 5.68
C VAL A 40 13.60 8.72 5.56
N GLU A 41 14.32 8.35 6.61
CA GLU A 41 15.77 8.30 6.60
C GLU A 41 16.24 7.05 5.86
N VAL A 42 16.85 7.25 4.69
CA VAL A 42 17.55 6.20 3.96
C VAL A 42 18.99 6.17 4.46
N ASP A 43 19.46 5.00 4.89
CA ASP A 43 20.83 4.85 5.37
C ASP A 43 21.83 5.14 4.24
N ASN A 44 22.52 6.28 4.32
CA ASN A 44 23.50 6.73 3.33
C ASN A 44 24.77 5.86 3.28
N SER A 45 24.99 4.99 4.27
CA SER A 45 26.05 3.96 4.21
C SER A 45 25.67 2.79 3.30
N ILE A 46 24.36 2.58 3.10
CA ILE A 46 23.78 1.55 2.24
C ILE A 46 23.43 2.14 0.88
N VAL A 47 22.61 3.18 0.81
CA VAL A 47 22.27 3.88 -0.45
C VAL A 47 23.17 5.10 -0.58
N THR A 48 24.17 5.00 -1.43
CA THR A 48 25.21 6.04 -1.58
C THR A 48 24.78 7.22 -2.46
N THR A 49 23.68 7.06 -3.20
CA THR A 49 23.15 8.10 -4.09
C THR A 49 22.15 8.98 -3.36
N LEU A 50 22.30 10.29 -3.54
CA LEU A 50 21.41 11.29 -2.93
C LEU A 50 19.97 11.11 -3.39
N ILE A 51 19.04 11.11 -2.43
CA ILE A 51 17.60 11.12 -2.67
C ILE A 51 17.14 12.54 -2.96
N LEU A 52 16.47 12.73 -4.11
CA LEU A 52 15.88 14.02 -4.48
C LEU A 52 14.57 14.27 -3.71
N PRO A 53 14.15 15.54 -3.51
CA PRO A 53 12.97 15.86 -2.71
C PRO A 53 11.69 15.10 -3.12
N HIS A 54 11.41 15.01 -4.42
CA HIS A 54 10.24 14.28 -4.92
C HIS A 54 10.33 12.77 -4.66
N GLN A 55 11.55 12.21 -4.64
CA GLN A 55 11.78 10.80 -4.29
C GLN A 55 11.58 10.59 -2.79
N GLY A 56 11.98 11.56 -1.96
CA GLY A 56 11.72 11.58 -0.52
C GLY A 56 10.21 11.61 -0.20
N GLU A 57 9.44 12.43 -0.91
CA GLU A 57 7.98 12.46 -0.78
C GLU A 57 7.35 11.12 -1.18
N ALA A 58 7.82 10.52 -2.28
CA ALA A 58 7.39 9.19 -2.70
C ALA A 58 7.76 8.10 -1.66
N LEU A 59 8.92 8.21 -1.01
CA LEU A 59 9.32 7.32 0.08
C LEU A 59 8.42 7.45 1.31
N ASP A 60 8.10 8.68 1.73
CA ASP A 60 7.18 8.94 2.84
C ASP A 60 5.80 8.35 2.55
N PHE A 61 5.26 8.63 1.35
CA PHE A 61 3.98 8.09 0.92
C PHE A 61 3.96 6.55 0.97
N MET A 62 4.95 5.90 0.34
CA MET A 62 5.00 4.44 0.31
C MET A 62 5.22 3.83 1.69
N SER A 63 6.05 4.46 2.54
CA SER A 63 6.33 3.97 3.89
C SER A 63 5.09 4.04 4.78
N LYS A 64 4.35 5.17 4.77
CA LYS A 64 3.05 5.30 5.47
C LYS A 64 2.07 4.22 5.01
N ARG A 65 2.00 3.97 3.69
CA ARG A 65 1.13 2.93 3.10
C ARG A 65 1.55 1.50 3.44
N GLU A 66 2.83 1.22 3.60
CA GLU A 66 3.30 -0.11 4.03
C GLU A 66 3.09 -0.37 5.52
N LEU A 67 3.21 0.66 6.36
CA LEU A 67 3.04 0.53 7.82
C LEU A 67 1.57 0.34 8.22
N GLY A 68 0.63 0.80 7.39
CA GLY A 68 -0.80 0.60 7.59
C GLY A 68 -1.44 1.63 8.51
N ARG A 69 -2.69 1.37 8.94
CA ARG A 69 -3.63 2.36 9.50
C ARG A 69 -3.05 3.25 10.61
N GLU A 70 -2.21 2.72 11.49
CA GLU A 70 -1.66 3.47 12.63
C GLU A 70 -0.79 4.67 12.21
N PHE A 71 -0.20 4.61 11.02
CA PHE A 71 0.69 5.64 10.48
C PHE A 71 0.07 6.38 9.28
N LEU A 72 -1.16 6.02 8.91
CA LEU A 72 -1.89 6.70 7.85
C LEU A 72 -2.63 7.91 8.41
N GLU A 73 -2.36 9.06 7.80
CA GLU A 73 -3.20 10.24 7.93
C GLU A 73 -4.64 9.89 7.58
N ASP A 74 -5.61 10.53 8.24
CA ASP A 74 -7.03 10.25 8.01
C ASP A 74 -7.36 10.37 6.52
N THR A 75 -6.82 11.37 5.82
CA THR A 75 -6.95 11.59 4.37
C THR A 75 -6.48 10.41 3.49
N MET A 76 -5.57 9.57 3.98
CA MET A 76 -5.03 8.41 3.26
C MET A 76 -5.76 7.09 3.56
N GLN A 77 -6.65 7.07 4.56
CA GLN A 77 -7.44 5.91 4.91
C GLN A 77 -8.63 5.76 3.97
N TYR A 78 -8.91 4.54 3.52
CA TYR A 78 -10.11 4.27 2.74
C TYR A 78 -11.34 4.11 3.62
N TRP A 79 -11.18 3.66 4.87
CA TRP A 79 -12.27 3.48 5.83
C TRP A 79 -12.28 4.59 6.86
N GLY A 80 -13.27 5.49 6.75
CA GLY A 80 -13.50 6.57 7.70
C GLY A 80 -14.55 6.19 8.76
N HIS A 81 -14.46 6.81 9.94
CA HIS A 81 -15.53 6.75 10.92
C HIS A 81 -16.72 7.59 10.45
N ASP A 82 -17.92 7.01 10.54
CA ASP A 82 -19.18 7.66 10.16
C ASP A 82 -20.32 7.21 11.09
N ARG A 83 -21.53 7.72 10.85
CA ARG A 83 -22.75 7.33 11.55
C ARG A 83 -23.89 7.05 10.58
N THR A 84 -24.69 6.04 10.89
CA THR A 84 -25.95 5.80 10.19
C THR A 84 -26.96 6.92 10.45
N GLU A 85 -28.05 6.94 9.69
CA GLU A 85 -29.19 7.84 9.96
C GLU A 85 -29.76 7.69 11.38
N SER A 86 -29.67 6.48 11.94
CA SER A 86 -30.05 6.18 13.33
C SER A 86 -29.00 6.56 14.37
N GLY A 87 -27.87 7.15 13.96
CA GLY A 87 -26.79 7.61 14.83
C GLY A 87 -25.81 6.51 15.28
N MET A 88 -25.93 5.29 14.75
CA MET A 88 -25.06 4.18 15.12
C MET A 88 -23.68 4.35 14.48
N PRO A 89 -22.57 4.13 15.22
CA PRO A 89 -21.23 4.26 14.66
C PRO A 89 -20.97 3.16 13.63
N VAL A 90 -20.49 3.57 12.45
CA VAL A 90 -20.11 2.68 11.35
C VAL A 90 -18.78 3.14 10.75
N TYR A 91 -18.18 2.27 9.95
CA TYR A 91 -17.04 2.58 9.10
C TYR A 91 -17.55 2.63 7.66
N ARG A 92 -17.33 3.74 6.98
CA ARG A 92 -17.73 3.92 5.59
C ARG A 92 -16.50 3.96 4.69
N HIS A 93 -16.54 3.19 3.62
CA HIS A 93 -15.50 3.18 2.60
C HIS A 93 -15.66 4.42 1.70
N ARG A 94 -14.61 5.23 1.58
CA ARG A 94 -14.67 6.54 0.90
C ARG A 94 -14.96 6.46 -0.60
N ILE A 95 -14.57 5.37 -1.25
CA ILE A 95 -14.72 5.22 -2.70
C ILE A 95 -16.04 4.52 -3.06
N THR A 96 -16.38 3.44 -2.35
CA THR A 96 -17.55 2.60 -2.69
C THR A 96 -18.79 2.96 -1.89
N ALA A 97 -18.66 3.82 -0.87
CA ALA A 97 -19.68 4.12 0.13
C ALA A 97 -20.18 2.89 0.92
N ASP A 98 -19.48 1.75 0.86
CA ASP A 98 -19.84 0.56 1.63
C ASP A 98 -19.71 0.81 3.13
N GLU A 99 -20.66 0.28 3.91
CA GLU A 99 -20.68 0.43 5.37
C GLU A 99 -20.36 -0.87 6.09
N ARG A 100 -19.58 -0.78 7.15
CA ARG A 100 -19.21 -1.89 8.03
C ARG A 100 -19.36 -1.48 9.49
N THR A 101 -19.79 -2.41 10.34
CA THR A 101 -19.93 -2.17 11.77
C THR A 101 -18.62 -2.34 12.54
N GLN A 102 -17.59 -2.89 11.91
CA GLN A 102 -16.28 -3.14 12.50
C GLN A 102 -15.19 -2.43 11.69
N PRO A 103 -14.08 -2.00 12.34
CA PRO A 103 -12.94 -1.44 11.63
C PRO A 103 -12.43 -2.44 10.58
N GLN A 104 -12.10 -1.94 9.40
CA GLN A 104 -11.55 -2.76 8.32
C GLN A 104 -10.03 -2.55 8.23
N ALA A 105 -9.33 -3.58 7.77
CA ALA A 105 -7.92 -3.45 7.47
C ALA A 105 -7.73 -2.53 6.26
N GLU A 106 -6.80 -1.58 6.39
CA GLU A 106 -6.35 -0.78 5.25
C GLU A 106 -5.43 -1.66 4.38
N PRO A 107 -5.63 -1.69 3.05
CA PRO A 107 -4.70 -2.35 2.16
C PRO A 107 -3.33 -1.66 2.23
N GLN A 108 -2.29 -2.47 2.37
CA GLN A 108 -0.92 -1.99 2.47
C GLN A 108 -0.26 -1.87 1.09
N GLY A 109 0.64 -0.90 0.97
CA GLY A 109 1.39 -0.61 -0.26
C GLY A 109 0.71 0.45 -1.16
N GLY A 110 1.27 0.62 -2.36
CA GLY A 110 0.88 1.69 -3.26
C GLY A 110 1.47 1.54 -4.67
N ILE A 111 1.18 2.52 -5.52
CA ILE A 111 1.63 2.57 -6.91
C ILE A 111 2.51 3.79 -7.07
N LEU A 112 3.75 3.59 -7.54
CA LEU A 112 4.64 4.66 -7.96
C LEU A 112 4.43 4.93 -9.46
N ALA A 113 3.65 5.96 -9.77
CA ALA A 113 3.24 6.31 -11.13
C ALA A 113 3.87 7.61 -11.67
N ASP A 114 5.00 8.03 -11.08
CA ASP A 114 5.73 9.22 -11.52
C ASP A 114 6.13 9.14 -12.99
N GLU A 115 6.35 10.29 -13.64
CA GLU A 115 6.85 10.38 -15.00
C GLU A 115 8.15 9.56 -15.20
N MET A 116 8.37 9.11 -16.44
CA MET A 116 9.60 8.41 -16.79
C MET A 116 10.81 9.33 -16.60
N GLY A 117 11.89 8.81 -16.01
CA GLY A 117 13.09 9.58 -15.71
C GLY A 117 13.16 10.15 -14.29
N LEU A 118 12.06 10.16 -13.51
CA LEU A 118 12.06 10.67 -12.12
C LEU A 118 12.72 9.74 -11.08
N GLY A 119 13.39 8.67 -11.52
CA GLY A 119 14.20 7.83 -10.65
C GLY A 119 13.39 6.84 -9.80
N LYS A 120 12.24 6.35 -10.29
CA LYS A 120 11.37 5.37 -9.60
C LYS A 120 12.12 4.12 -9.10
N THR A 121 13.10 3.63 -9.84
CA THR A 121 13.89 2.47 -9.41
C THR A 121 14.77 2.79 -8.21
N LEU A 122 15.40 3.97 -8.17
CA LEU A 122 16.14 4.43 -6.98
C LEU A 122 15.18 4.59 -5.79
N THR A 123 13.99 5.15 -5.99
CA THR A 123 12.94 5.24 -4.96
C THR A 123 12.57 3.86 -4.43
N ALA A 124 12.35 2.88 -5.31
CA ALA A 124 12.01 1.52 -4.91
C ALA A 124 13.15 0.80 -4.16
N ILE A 125 14.40 0.94 -4.61
CA ILE A 125 15.58 0.40 -3.91
C ILE A 125 15.69 1.04 -2.51
N SER A 126 15.51 2.35 -2.42
CA SER A 126 15.60 3.08 -1.16
C SER A 126 14.50 2.67 -0.18
N LEU A 127 13.28 2.40 -0.67
CA LEU A 127 12.18 1.85 0.11
C LEU A 127 12.51 0.44 0.64
N ILE A 128 13.09 -0.42 -0.21
CA ILE A 128 13.55 -1.76 0.19
C ILE A 128 14.56 -1.65 1.32
N VAL A 129 15.59 -0.82 1.17
CA VAL A 129 16.63 -0.61 2.18
C VAL A 129 16.01 -0.11 3.49
N SER A 130 15.15 0.90 3.43
CA SER A 130 14.47 1.49 4.60
C SER A 130 13.52 0.50 5.31
N SER A 131 13.14 -0.59 4.65
CA SER A 131 12.26 -1.64 5.20
C SER A 131 13.00 -2.90 5.68
N MET A 132 14.33 -2.98 5.51
CA MET A 132 15.09 -4.20 5.80
C MET A 132 14.93 -4.70 7.23
N ASP A 133 14.95 -3.81 8.22
CA ASP A 133 14.76 -4.20 9.63
C ASP A 133 13.35 -4.69 9.92
N ARG A 134 12.34 -4.10 9.25
CA ARG A 134 10.95 -4.59 9.30
C ARG A 134 10.86 -6.00 8.68
N GLY A 135 11.57 -6.25 7.58
CA GLY A 135 11.69 -7.58 6.97
C GLY A 135 12.36 -8.61 7.89
N LYS A 136 13.45 -8.24 8.57
CA LYS A 136 14.11 -9.10 9.59
C LYS A 136 13.16 -9.42 10.73
N HIS A 137 12.45 -8.42 11.26
CA HIS A 137 11.45 -8.61 12.30
C HIS A 137 10.33 -9.54 11.84
N PHE A 138 9.79 -9.36 10.64
CA PHE A 138 8.76 -10.22 10.06
C PHE A 138 9.19 -11.68 9.96
N ALA A 139 10.42 -11.94 9.50
CA ALA A 139 10.98 -13.29 9.41
C ALA A 139 11.24 -13.94 10.78
N SER A 140 11.55 -13.13 11.81
CA SER A 140 11.79 -13.63 13.18
C SER A 140 10.50 -14.03 13.92
N GLN A 141 9.35 -13.54 13.48
CA GLN A 141 8.07 -13.89 14.08
C GLN A 141 7.72 -15.34 13.74
N LEU A 142 7.70 -16.20 14.76
CA LEU A 142 7.33 -17.61 14.63
C LEU A 142 5.95 -17.75 13.96
N SER A 143 5.82 -18.67 13.00
CA SER A 143 4.53 -19.13 12.52
C SER A 143 3.83 -19.87 13.66
N THR A 144 3.06 -19.14 14.48
CA THR A 144 2.27 -19.68 15.59
C THR A 144 1.13 -20.62 15.17
N HIS A 145 1.03 -20.96 13.88
CA HIS A 145 0.01 -21.85 13.35
C HIS A 145 0.51 -23.30 13.33
N ASN A 146 0.61 -23.92 14.51
CA ASN A 146 0.60 -25.37 14.67
C ASN A 146 -0.79 -25.92 14.29
N SER A 147 -1.15 -25.85 13.00
CA SER A 147 -2.29 -26.60 12.49
C SER A 147 -1.76 -27.89 11.85
N PRO A 148 -2.13 -29.07 12.36
CA PRO A 148 -1.54 -30.35 11.95
C PRO A 148 -1.98 -30.83 10.55
N ARG A 149 -2.42 -29.93 9.67
CA ARG A 149 -3.06 -30.27 8.37
C ARG A 149 -2.56 -29.48 7.15
N MET A 150 -1.40 -28.83 7.21
CA MET A 150 -0.82 -28.20 6.01
C MET A 150 0.63 -28.66 5.78
N PRO A 151 0.97 -29.20 4.59
CA PRO A 151 2.34 -29.54 4.25
C PRO A 151 3.15 -28.24 4.15
N THR A 152 4.29 -28.19 4.86
CA THR A 152 5.23 -27.05 4.96
C THR A 152 4.58 -25.71 5.35
N SER A 153 4.66 -25.34 6.64
CA SER A 153 4.45 -23.97 7.11
C SER A 153 5.18 -23.00 6.17
N LEU A 154 4.44 -22.18 5.41
CA LEU A 154 5.00 -21.09 4.61
C LEU A 154 5.89 -20.24 5.53
N LEU A 155 7.20 -20.35 5.34
CA LEU A 155 8.17 -19.63 6.15
C LEU A 155 8.10 -18.15 5.78
N ARG A 156 7.99 -17.30 6.81
CA ARG A 156 8.11 -15.85 6.62
C ARG A 156 9.52 -15.53 6.17
N THR A 157 9.65 -14.77 5.08
CA THR A 157 10.95 -14.36 4.53
C THR A 157 11.17 -12.87 4.75
N ARG A 158 12.44 -12.50 4.97
CA ARG A 158 12.89 -11.10 5.00
C ARG A 158 13.19 -10.53 3.61
N ALA A 159 13.00 -11.33 2.56
CA ALA A 159 13.34 -10.95 1.19
C ALA A 159 12.22 -10.14 0.54
N THR A 160 12.60 -9.17 -0.29
CA THR A 160 11.69 -8.47 -1.20
C THR A 160 11.80 -9.08 -2.59
N LEU A 161 10.68 -9.48 -3.19
CA LEU A 161 10.63 -9.98 -4.56
C LEU A 161 10.43 -8.82 -5.54
N VAL A 162 11.38 -8.63 -6.45
CA VAL A 162 11.25 -7.71 -7.59
C VAL A 162 11.00 -8.53 -8.85
N ALA A 163 9.80 -8.42 -9.41
CA ALA A 163 9.43 -9.07 -10.67
C ALA A 163 9.52 -8.06 -11.83
N VAL A 164 10.17 -8.48 -12.93
CA VAL A 164 10.36 -7.65 -14.13
C VAL A 164 9.97 -8.45 -15.38
N PRO A 165 9.46 -7.80 -16.44
CA PRO A 165 8.91 -8.50 -17.60
C PRO A 165 9.97 -9.02 -18.59
N SER A 166 11.25 -8.62 -18.45
CA SER A 166 12.33 -9.07 -19.33
C SER A 166 13.69 -9.14 -18.63
N THR A 167 14.60 -9.93 -19.22
CA THR A 167 16.00 -10.04 -18.77
C THR A 167 16.74 -8.72 -18.89
N GLN A 168 16.46 -7.91 -19.92
CA GLN A 168 17.07 -6.59 -20.07
C GLN A 168 16.74 -5.65 -18.90
N LEU A 169 15.51 -5.69 -18.41
CA LEU A 169 15.12 -4.93 -17.22
C LEU A 169 15.74 -5.52 -15.95
N MET A 170 15.88 -6.84 -15.88
CA MET A 170 16.60 -7.51 -14.78
C MET A 170 18.06 -7.04 -14.71
N ASP A 171 18.76 -6.99 -15.84
CA ASP A 171 20.14 -6.49 -15.93
C ASP A 171 20.23 -5.02 -15.55
N SER A 172 19.24 -4.21 -15.96
CA SER A 172 19.15 -2.79 -15.58
C SER A 172 18.98 -2.63 -14.07
N TRP A 173 18.08 -3.41 -13.44
CA TRP A 173 17.90 -3.44 -11.99
C TRP A 173 19.17 -3.85 -11.27
N PHE A 174 19.88 -4.87 -11.77
CA PHE A 174 21.15 -5.32 -11.18
C PHE A 174 22.22 -4.23 -11.23
N LYS A 175 22.38 -3.57 -12.38
CA LYS A 175 23.31 -2.43 -12.53
C LYS A 175 22.97 -1.29 -11.59
N GLN A 176 21.68 -0.95 -11.44
CA GLN A 176 21.25 0.12 -10.54
C GLN A 176 21.47 -0.24 -9.07
N LEU A 177 21.24 -1.50 -8.67
CA LEU A 177 21.61 -1.98 -7.34
C LEU A 177 23.12 -1.81 -7.10
N GLN A 178 23.97 -2.22 -8.04
CA GLN A 178 25.42 -2.06 -7.93
C GLN A 178 25.86 -0.59 -7.90
N GLN A 179 25.14 0.29 -8.59
CA GLN A 179 25.43 1.71 -8.65
C GLN A 179 25.04 2.43 -7.35
N TYR A 180 23.87 2.11 -6.81
CA TYR A 180 23.28 2.86 -5.71
C TYR A 180 23.61 2.26 -4.35
N VAL A 181 23.76 0.94 -4.25
CA VAL A 181 24.00 0.24 -2.99
C VAL A 181 25.49 0.06 -2.77
N GLY A 182 25.98 0.49 -1.60
CA GLY A 182 27.37 0.32 -1.17
C GLY A 182 27.75 -1.16 -1.10
N HIS A 183 29.02 -1.48 -1.36
CA HIS A 183 29.52 -2.86 -1.46
C HIS A 183 29.49 -3.69 -0.16
N ASN A 184 28.99 -3.14 0.95
CA ASN A 184 29.07 -3.74 2.30
C ASN A 184 27.71 -4.25 2.84
N VAL A 185 26.71 -4.47 1.99
CA VAL A 185 25.34 -4.85 2.37
C VAL A 185 25.07 -6.32 2.13
#